data_AF-A0A2H5TAV1-F1
#
_entry.id   AF-A0A2H5TAV1-F1
#
_cell.length_a   1.000
_cell.length_b   1.000
_cell.length_c   1.000
_cell.angle_alpha   90.00
_cell.angle_beta   90.00
_cell.angle_gamma   90.00
#
_symmetry.space_group_name_H-M   'P 1'
#
loop_
_entity.id
_entity.type
_entity.pdbx_description
1 polymer ?
#
loop_
_entity_poly.entity_id
_entity_poly.type
_entity_poly.pdbx_seq_one_letter_code
_entity_poly.pdbx_strand_id
1 'polypeptide(L)'
;MAAIRNETVLAAIIRASALTDPNIHNDITKLYEFRKQTLLDDESLTADERTEAIKKLTINYDHNKLLFNEGTKRRCENCSLECLATSYCEHCVRNYLKNNFSNWTSGNSDIDDLIKECQIKSFRPDKLIEWIP
;
A
#
# COMPACT_ATOMS: atom_id res chain seq x y z
N MET A 1 -14.28 -11.29 16.76
CA MET A 1 -13.87 -10.02 16.14
C MET A 1 -14.89 -8.97 16.51
N ALA A 2 -14.46 -7.91 17.17
CA ALA A 2 -15.32 -6.76 17.41
C ALA A 2 -15.54 -6.00 16.09
N ALA A 3 -16.65 -5.29 15.95
CA ALA A 3 -16.88 -4.46 14.77
C ALA A 3 -15.86 -3.30 14.77
N ILE A 4 -15.05 -3.21 13.71
CA ILE A 4 -14.06 -2.13 13.55
C ILE A 4 -14.78 -0.81 13.26
N ARG A 5 -14.57 0.21 14.10
CA ARG A 5 -15.11 1.55 13.85
C ARG A 5 -14.20 2.32 12.90
N ASN A 6 -14.48 2.24 11.60
CA ASN A 6 -13.65 2.86 10.56
C ASN A 6 -13.41 4.36 10.77
N GLU A 7 -14.41 5.10 11.26
CA GLU A 7 -14.26 6.53 11.58
C GLU A 7 -13.25 6.77 12.70
N THR A 8 -13.25 5.92 13.72
CA THR A 8 -12.30 6.01 14.85
C THR A 8 -10.88 5.71 14.38
N VAL A 9 -10.72 4.68 13.56
CA VAL A 9 -9.43 4.33 12.92
C VAL A 9 -8.89 5.50 12.09
N LEU A 10 -9.75 6.10 11.26
CA LEU A 10 -9.36 7.24 10.43
C LEU A 10 -8.99 8.46 11.28
N ALA A 11 -9.78 8.77 12.30
CA ALA A 11 -9.50 9.87 13.21
C ALA A 11 -8.14 9.70 13.92
N ALA A 12 -7.80 8.49 14.36
CA ALA A 12 -6.51 8.20 14.98
C ALA A 12 -5.33 8.41 14.00
N ILE A 13 -5.46 7.96 12.75
CA ILE A 13 -4.44 8.20 11.71
C ILE A 13 -4.25 9.69 11.44
N ILE A 14 -5.35 10.45 11.38
CA ILE A 14 -5.31 11.91 11.19
C ILE A 14 -4.60 12.58 12.37
N ARG A 15 -4.93 12.19 13.62
CA ARG A 15 -4.25 12.71 14.82
C ARG A 15 -2.76 12.41 14.80
N ALA A 16 -2.36 11.17 14.55
CA ALA A 16 -0.95 10.79 14.45
C ALA A 16 -0.21 11.59 13.36
N SER A 17 -0.90 11.87 12.24
CA SER A 17 -0.35 12.70 11.17
C SER A 17 -0.19 14.17 11.58
N ALA A 18 -1.16 14.72 12.32
CA ALA A 18 -1.13 16.10 12.82
C ALA A 18 -0.06 16.31 13.91
N LEU A 19 0.28 15.26 14.67
CA LEU A 19 1.34 15.30 15.68
C LEU A 19 2.76 15.22 15.08
N THR A 20 2.89 15.00 13.78
CA THR A 20 4.19 14.88 13.14
C THR A 20 4.85 16.26 13.00
N ASP A 21 6.03 16.43 13.59
CA ASP A 21 6.95 17.53 13.25
C ASP A 21 7.82 17.16 12.04
N PRO A 22 7.73 17.88 10.90
CA PRO A 22 8.52 17.59 9.70
C PRO A 22 10.01 17.91 9.85
N ASN A 23 10.41 18.76 10.80
CA ASN A 23 11.82 19.06 11.07
C ASN A 23 12.52 17.90 11.80
N ILE A 24 11.78 17.18 12.64
CA ILE A 24 12.28 16.01 13.39
C ILE A 24 12.13 14.73 12.54
N HIS A 25 10.96 14.53 11.92
CA HIS A 25 10.63 13.37 11.11
C HIS A 25 10.79 13.69 9.62
N ASN A 26 12.02 14.04 9.25
CA ASN A 26 12.36 14.62 7.96
C ASN A 26 12.53 13.63 6.80
N ASP A 27 12.39 12.32 7.05
CA ASP A 27 12.37 11.28 6.02
C ASP A 27 11.16 10.36 6.19
N ILE A 28 10.78 9.68 5.10
CA ILE A 28 9.56 8.87 5.06
C ILE A 28 9.58 7.71 6.08
N THR A 29 10.76 7.20 6.45
CA THR A 29 10.89 6.10 7.40
C THR A 29 10.69 6.60 8.82
N LYS A 30 11.35 7.69 9.23
CA LYS A 30 11.13 8.31 10.55
C LYS A 30 9.67 8.73 10.74
N LEU A 31 9.07 9.31 9.69
CA LEU A 31 7.65 9.66 9.67
C LEU A 31 6.74 8.46 9.96
N TYR A 32 7.01 7.35 9.27
CA TYR A 32 6.24 6.13 9.42
C TYR A 32 6.38 5.54 10.82
N GLU A 33 7.61 5.41 11.34
CA GLU A 33 7.84 4.82 12.67
C GLU A 33 7.20 5.66 13.79
N PHE A 34 7.30 6.99 13.72
CA PHE A 34 6.64 7.87 14.69
C PHE A 34 5.11 7.72 14.68
N ARG A 35 4.50 7.75 13.49
CA ARG A 35 3.04 7.60 13.35
C ARG A 35 2.58 6.22 13.79
N LYS A 36 3.36 5.17 13.49
CA LYS A 36 3.08 3.80 13.90
C LYS A 36 3.12 3.68 15.42
N GLN A 37 4.15 4.23 16.08
CA GLN A 37 4.25 4.24 17.54
C GLN A 37 3.08 4.99 18.18
N THR A 38 2.74 6.17 17.64
CA THR A 38 1.59 6.95 18.11
C THR A 38 0.27 6.15 18.04
N LEU A 39 0.06 5.36 16.98
CA LEU A 39 -1.11 4.49 16.85
C LEU A 39 -1.06 3.29 17.81
N LEU A 40 0.13 2.75 18.07
CA LEU A 40 0.32 1.65 19.02
C LEU A 40 -0.02 2.08 20.44
N ASP A 41 0.33 3.32 20.79
CA ASP A 41 0.12 3.92 22.12
C ASP A 41 -1.29 4.54 22.29
N ASP A 42 -2.12 4.58 21.24
CA ASP A 42 -3.48 5.11 21.32
C ASP A 42 -4.40 4.13 22.09
N GLU A 43 -4.67 4.47 23.35
CA GLU A 43 -5.55 3.74 24.27
C GLU A 43 -7.04 3.82 23.86
N SER A 44 -7.42 4.75 22.98
CA SER A 44 -8.81 4.85 22.49
C SER A 44 -9.17 3.78 21.45
N LEU A 45 -8.16 3.11 20.90
CA LEU A 45 -8.31 2.04 19.91
C LEU A 45 -8.33 0.67 20.58
N THR A 46 -9.23 -0.19 20.11
CA THR A 46 -9.14 -1.63 20.38
C THR A 46 -7.95 -2.24 19.63
N ALA A 47 -7.54 -3.46 20.00
CA ALA A 47 -6.45 -4.17 19.33
C ALA A 47 -6.72 -4.39 17.82
N ASP A 48 -7.96 -4.73 17.46
CA ASP A 48 -8.38 -4.92 16.07
C ASP A 48 -8.31 -3.59 15.28
N GLU A 49 -8.77 -2.48 15.89
CA GLU A 49 -8.73 -1.15 15.28
C GLU A 49 -7.30 -0.62 15.10
N ARG A 50 -6.44 -0.83 16.09
CA ARG A 50 -5.01 -0.50 16.01
C ARG A 50 -4.33 -1.26 14.88
N THR A 51 -4.63 -2.56 14.75
CA THR A 51 -4.10 -3.39 13.66
C THR A 51 -4.55 -2.85 12.30
N GLU A 52 -5.83 -2.50 12.14
CA GLU A 52 -6.34 -1.91 10.91
C GLU A 52 -5.73 -0.52 10.63
N ALA A 53 -5.52 0.30 11.65
CA ALA A 53 -4.87 1.60 11.51
C ALA A 53 -3.43 1.46 10.99
N ILE A 54 -2.65 0.54 11.58
CA ILE A 54 -1.28 0.25 11.17
C ILE A 54 -1.25 -0.33 9.76
N LYS A 55 -2.20 -1.20 9.40
CA LYS A 55 -2.31 -1.73 8.04
C LYS A 55 -2.50 -0.61 7.01
N LYS A 56 -3.45 0.31 7.26
CA LYS A 56 -3.67 1.48 6.38
C LYS A 56 -2.44 2.39 6.31
N LEU A 57 -1.78 2.65 7.44
CA LEU A 57 -0.54 3.43 7.48
C LEU A 57 0.57 2.76 6.67
N THR A 58 0.73 1.44 6.80
CA THR A 58 1.75 0.64 6.09
C THR A 58 1.52 0.66 4.58
N ILE A 59 0.27 0.56 4.12
CA ILE A 59 -0.06 0.66 2.69
C ILE A 59 0.38 2.02 2.12
N ASN A 60 0.15 3.11 2.85
CA ASN A 60 0.59 4.44 2.42
C ASN A 60 2.11 4.58 2.43
N TYR A 61 2.77 4.01 3.45
CA TYR A 61 4.22 3.99 3.51
C TYR A 61 4.85 3.21 2.35
N ASP A 62 4.33 2.02 2.05
CA ASP A 62 4.77 1.19 0.91
C ASP A 62 4.57 1.92 -0.42
N HIS A 63 3.46 2.63 -0.58
CA HIS A 63 3.24 3.47 -1.75
C HIS A 63 4.29 4.56 -1.90
N ASN A 64 4.60 5.29 -0.82
CA ASN A 64 5.63 6.33 -0.86
C ASN A 64 7.00 5.76 -1.19
N LYS A 65 7.37 4.61 -0.60
CA LYS A 65 8.63 3.92 -0.92
C LYS A 65 8.72 3.60 -2.41
N LEU A 66 7.64 3.10 -3.02
CA LEU A 66 7.59 2.78 -4.43
C LEU A 66 7.60 4.02 -5.33
N LEU A 67 6.88 5.08 -4.93
CA LEU A 67 6.78 6.33 -5.69
C LEU A 67 8.13 7.07 -5.73
N PHE A 68 8.81 7.17 -4.60
CA PHE A 68 10.11 7.83 -4.48
C PHE A 68 11.29 6.89 -4.73
N ASN A 69 11.04 5.59 -4.90
CA ASN A 69 12.06 4.55 -5.02
C ASN A 69 13.08 4.59 -3.86
N GLU A 70 12.58 4.76 -2.64
CA GLU A 70 13.36 5.00 -1.43
C GLU A 70 13.05 3.97 -0.32
N GLY A 71 14.00 3.82 0.59
CA GLY A 71 13.92 2.96 1.76
C GLY A 71 14.46 1.53 1.52
N THR A 72 14.36 0.71 2.56
CA THR A 72 14.97 -0.62 2.58
C THR A 72 14.23 -1.59 1.68
N LYS A 73 14.95 -2.26 0.78
CA LYS A 73 14.44 -3.38 -0.01
C LYS A 73 14.44 -4.66 0.83
N ARG A 74 13.50 -5.55 0.54
CA ARG A 74 13.47 -6.91 1.08
C ARG A 74 13.44 -7.91 -0.08
N ARG A 75 13.92 -9.13 0.15
CA ARG A 75 13.73 -10.22 -0.81
C ARG A 75 12.30 -10.76 -0.68
N CYS A 76 11.56 -10.80 -1.79
CA CYS A 76 10.23 -11.40 -1.82
C CYS A 76 10.34 -12.93 -1.74
N GLU A 77 9.56 -13.55 -0.85
CA GLU A 77 9.53 -15.00 -0.68
C GLU A 77 8.91 -15.73 -1.89
N ASN A 78 8.00 -15.09 -2.62
CA ASN A 78 7.29 -15.72 -3.74
C ASN A 78 8.07 -15.65 -5.06
N CYS A 79 8.69 -14.51 -5.38
CA CYS A 79 9.39 -14.31 -6.66
C CYS A 79 10.91 -14.18 -6.53
N SER A 80 11.46 -14.20 -5.31
CA SER A 80 12.90 -14.07 -5.01
C SER A 80 13.56 -12.75 -5.45
N LEU A 81 12.81 -11.80 -6.02
CA LEU A 81 13.28 -10.47 -6.39
C LEU A 81 13.30 -9.53 -5.19
N GLU A 82 14.17 -8.51 -5.25
CA GLU A 82 14.13 -7.41 -4.28
C GLU A 82 12.94 -6.49 -4.55
N CYS A 83 12.15 -6.24 -3.51
CA CYS A 83 10.98 -5.40 -3.55
C CYS A 83 11.00 -4.33 -2.46
N LEU A 84 10.41 -3.17 -2.73
CA LEU A 84 10.39 -2.04 -1.79
C LEU A 84 9.19 -2.12 -0.83
N ALA A 85 8.04 -2.58 -1.28
CA ALA A 85 6.87 -2.67 -0.40
C ALA A 85 7.07 -3.72 0.70
N THR A 86 6.58 -3.40 1.89
CA THR A 86 6.65 -4.23 3.10
C THR A 86 5.49 -5.22 3.14
N SER A 87 4.27 -4.75 2.86
CA SER A 87 3.03 -5.51 2.97
C SER A 87 2.72 -6.38 1.74
N TYR A 88 3.31 -6.09 0.60
CA TYR A 88 3.15 -6.86 -0.64
C TYR A 88 4.43 -6.77 -1.50
N CYS A 89 4.44 -7.43 -2.66
CA CYS A 89 5.53 -7.32 -3.64
C CYS A 89 5.01 -6.74 -4.95
N GLU A 90 5.52 -5.57 -5.34
CA GLU A 90 5.13 -4.88 -6.58
C GLU A 90 5.40 -5.72 -7.84
N HIS A 91 6.42 -6.58 -7.81
CA HIS A 91 6.73 -7.49 -8.93
C HIS A 91 5.72 -8.62 -9.04
N CYS A 92 5.34 -9.23 -7.91
CA CYS A 92 4.30 -10.28 -7.90
C CYS A 92 2.97 -9.74 -8.43
N VAL A 93 2.60 -8.52 -8.01
CA VAL A 93 1.38 -7.84 -8.49
C VAL A 93 1.43 -7.66 -10.02
N ARG A 94 2.52 -7.10 -10.56
CA ARG A 94 2.68 -6.92 -12.02
C ARG A 94 2.69 -8.25 -12.78
N ASN A 95 3.34 -9.27 -12.24
CA ASN A 95 3.41 -10.58 -12.87
C ASN A 95 2.03 -11.26 -12.91
N TYR A 96 1.25 -11.14 -11.83
CA TYR A 96 -0.13 -11.60 -11.81
C TYR A 96 -0.97 -10.94 -12.91
N LEU A 97 -0.89 -9.61 -13.04
CA LEU A 97 -1.63 -8.87 -14.07
C LEU A 97 -1.19 -9.29 -15.48
N LYS A 98 0.12 -9.35 -15.74
CA LYS A 98 0.68 -9.78 -17.03
C LYS A 98 0.22 -11.16 -17.46
N ASN A 99 0.14 -12.10 -16.51
CA ASN A 99 -0.35 -13.45 -16.79
C ASN A 99 -1.84 -13.49 -17.17
N ASN A 100 -2.61 -12.45 -16.82
CA ASN A 100 -4.02 -12.32 -17.17
C ASN A 100 -4.28 -11.55 -18.47
N PHE A 101 -3.25 -11.05 -19.16
CA PHE A 101 -3.44 -10.26 -20.39
C PHE A 101 -4.12 -11.03 -21.53
N SER A 102 -4.00 -12.36 -21.56
CA SER A 102 -4.64 -13.22 -22.57
C SER A 102 -6.04 -13.69 -22.16
N ASN A 103 -6.46 -13.44 -20.92
CA ASN A 103 -7.70 -13.99 -20.37
C ASN A 103 -8.93 -13.15 -20.72
N TRP A 104 -8.74 -11.97 -21.28
CA TRP A 104 -9.80 -11.07 -21.69
C TRP A 104 -9.35 -10.23 -22.90
N THR A 105 -10.32 -9.77 -23.68
CA THR A 105 -10.15 -8.74 -24.70
C THR A 105 -11.44 -7.93 -24.75
N SER A 106 -11.33 -6.61 -24.92
CA SER A 106 -12.48 -5.74 -25.13
C SER A 106 -13.03 -5.81 -26.57
N GLY A 107 -12.32 -6.51 -27.48
CA GLY A 107 -12.58 -6.46 -28.92
C GLY A 107 -12.04 -5.17 -29.59
N ASN A 108 -11.41 -4.27 -28.83
CA ASN A 108 -10.75 -3.07 -29.33
C ASN A 108 -9.28 -3.08 -28.90
N SER A 109 -8.38 -3.16 -29.88
CA SER A 109 -6.93 -3.24 -29.64
C SER A 109 -6.37 -2.03 -28.90
N ASP A 110 -6.86 -0.83 -29.19
CA ASP A 110 -6.36 0.41 -28.56
C ASP A 110 -6.72 0.45 -27.07
N ILE A 111 -7.92 -0.03 -26.73
CA ILE A 111 -8.37 -0.16 -25.33
C ILE A 111 -7.57 -1.24 -24.61
N ASP A 112 -7.39 -2.40 -25.24
CA ASP A 112 -6.63 -3.52 -24.66
C ASP A 112 -5.18 -3.10 -24.37
N ASP A 113 -4.55 -2.39 -25.30
CA ASP A 113 -3.17 -1.92 -25.15
C ASP A 113 -3.05 -0.85 -24.06
N LEU A 114 -4.00 0.09 -23.98
CA LEU A 114 -4.07 1.07 -22.89
C LEU A 114 -4.20 0.39 -21.51
N ILE A 115 -5.07 -0.60 -21.38
CA ILE A 115 -5.26 -1.32 -20.12
C ILE A 115 -3.99 -2.09 -19.74
N LYS A 116 -3.38 -2.82 -20.68
CA LYS A 116 -2.11 -3.54 -20.44
C LYS A 116 -1.01 -2.60 -19.98
N GLU A 117 -0.87 -1.43 -20.63
CA GLU A 117 0.09 -0.41 -20.20
C GLU A 117 -0.15 0.05 -18.76
N CYS A 118 -1.40 0.30 -18.38
CA CYS A 118 -1.74 0.71 -17.03
C CYS A 118 -1.47 -0.40 -16.01
N GLN A 119 -1.74 -1.65 -16.37
CA GLN A 119 -1.48 -2.82 -15.54
C GLN A 119 0.04 -3.07 -15.35
N ILE A 120 0.87 -2.83 -16.37
CA ILE A 120 2.34 -2.91 -16.24
C ILE A 120 2.87 -1.86 -15.26
N LYS A 121 2.31 -0.64 -15.31
CA LYS A 121 2.70 0.48 -14.45
C LYS A 121 2.13 0.34 -13.03
N SER A 122 1.08 -0.45 -12.84
CA SER A 122 0.48 -0.73 -11.53
C SER A 122 1.47 -1.39 -10.58
N PHE A 123 1.45 -0.95 -9.33
CA PHE A 123 2.29 -1.50 -8.27
C PHE A 123 1.55 -1.57 -6.94
N ARG A 124 0.25 -1.32 -6.91
CA ARG A 124 -0.59 -1.33 -5.70
C ARG A 124 -1.72 -2.34 -5.86
N PRO A 125 -1.88 -3.30 -4.96
CA PRO A 125 -2.97 -4.28 -5.06
C PRO A 125 -4.36 -3.64 -4.88
N ASP A 126 -4.46 -2.50 -4.19
CA ASP A 126 -5.72 -1.79 -3.92
C ASP A 126 -6.11 -0.77 -5.02
N LYS A 127 -5.29 -0.62 -6.06
CA LYS A 127 -5.49 0.32 -7.17
C LYS A 127 -5.27 -0.34 -8.53
N LEU A 128 -5.60 -1.63 -8.61
CA LEU A 128 -5.49 -2.39 -9.85
C LEU A 128 -6.59 -1.99 -10.83
N ILE A 129 -6.23 -1.94 -12.12
CA ILE A 129 -7.18 -1.82 -13.21
C ILE A 129 -7.42 -3.24 -13.72
N GLU A 130 -8.67 -3.69 -13.64
CA GLU A 130 -9.11 -4.98 -14.18
C GLU A 130 -10.21 -4.74 -15.21
N TRP A 131 -10.17 -5.53 -16.29
CA TRP A 131 -11.26 -5.56 -17.26
C TRP A 131 -12.34 -6.53 -16.79
N ILE A 132 -13.60 -6.09 -16.83
CA ILE A 132 -14.77 -6.93 -16.53
C ILE A 132 -15.55 -7.07 -17.85
N PRO A 133 -15.64 -8.29 -18.43
CA PRO A 133 -16.40 -8.56 -19.65
C PRO A 133 -17.89 -8.26 -19.53
#